data_AF-A0A1N7IRR9-F1
#
_entry.id   AF-A0A1N7IRR9-F1
#
_cell.length_a   1.000
_cell.length_b   1.000
_cell.length_c   1.000
_cell.angle_alpha   90.00
_cell.angle_beta   90.00
_cell.angle_gamma   90.00
#
_symmetry.space_group_name_H-M   'P 1'
#
loop_
_entity.id
_entity.type
_entity.pdbx_description
1 polymer ?
#
loop_
_entity_poly.entity_id
_entity_poly.type
_entity_poly.pdbx_seq_one_letter_code
_entity_poly.pdbx_strand_id
1 'polypeptide(L)'
;MTEIQFAHFNIQLPDKSSAEFSIFEDLAELFGQEFQTEAVGILKDALKSPDLKPKPNIDYESDFVQVSSKNADAIFTVAKTIYQLTVPEKRTEITEAELDDIYNQLKKWKRPPKQKWEIGDVFSVPLLDGTFSFGQIVGTHSTATSPVLTLFEIKQEKDNITTEELIIARVLSVWNADEEPIVSHQYKILFNEELLVSPEKVKNKKRSGGADLHVLANVYFGLEPYNVMFKENYYDDFWQPNIQRPQHIIWLSDEEREKYRKEKFNINE
;
A
#
# COMPACT_ATOMS: atom_id res chain seq x y z
N MET A 1 -6.95 4.36 -14.55
CA MET A 1 -5.57 4.65 -15.00
C MET A 1 -4.79 5.03 -13.75
N THR A 2 -3.81 4.22 -13.37
CA THR A 2 -2.95 4.43 -12.19
C THR A 2 -1.53 4.81 -12.61
N GLU A 3 -1.19 4.57 -13.87
CA GLU A 3 0.12 4.79 -14.47
C GLU A 3 -0.01 5.23 -15.93
N ILE A 4 1.05 5.84 -16.45
CA ILE A 4 1.24 6.17 -17.87
C ILE A 4 2.54 5.51 -18.33
N GLN A 5 2.47 4.73 -19.40
CA GLN A 5 3.65 4.15 -20.04
C GLN A 5 4.50 5.26 -20.67
N PHE A 6 5.79 5.28 -20.34
CA PHE A 6 6.82 6.12 -20.94
C PHE A 6 7.87 5.23 -21.59
N ALA A 7 7.74 5.02 -22.90
CA ALA A 7 8.56 4.07 -23.65
C ALA A 7 8.55 2.66 -23.01
N HIS A 8 9.60 2.26 -22.28
CA HIS A 8 9.77 0.93 -21.68
C HIS A 8 9.54 0.88 -20.17
N PHE A 9 9.18 1.99 -19.52
CA PHE A 9 8.91 2.06 -18.08
C PHE A 9 7.63 2.84 -17.79
N ASN A 10 7.15 2.80 -16.55
CA ASN A 10 5.91 3.46 -16.15
C ASN A 10 6.14 4.70 -15.27
N ILE A 11 5.33 5.73 -15.49
CA ILE A 11 5.15 6.84 -14.55
C ILE A 11 3.87 6.57 -13.77
N GLN A 12 4.00 6.27 -12.49
CA GLN A 12 2.87 6.18 -11.56
C GLN A 12 2.29 7.58 -11.33
N LEU A 13 0.97 7.66 -11.37
CA LEU A 13 0.23 8.91 -11.19
C LEU A 13 -0.12 9.13 -9.71
N PRO A 14 -0.19 10.39 -9.24
CA PRO A 14 -0.74 10.69 -7.92
C PRO A 14 -2.12 10.07 -7.76
N ASP A 15 -2.31 9.29 -6.71
CA ASP A 15 -3.55 8.59 -6.44
C ASP A 15 -4.14 9.05 -5.09
N LYS A 16 -5.04 8.26 -4.51
CA LYS A 16 -5.64 8.62 -3.22
C LYS A 16 -4.61 8.58 -2.07
N SER A 17 -3.61 7.73 -2.16
CA SER A 17 -2.59 7.50 -1.12
C SER A 17 -1.37 8.42 -1.29
N SER A 18 -0.88 8.58 -2.52
CA SER A 18 0.31 9.36 -2.87
C SER A 18 -0.04 10.68 -3.55
N ALA A 19 0.64 11.75 -3.16
CA ALA A 19 0.50 13.07 -3.79
C ALA A 19 1.44 13.28 -4.99
N GLU A 20 2.32 12.32 -5.26
CA GLU A 20 3.47 12.49 -6.14
C GLU A 20 3.35 11.58 -7.35
N PHE A 21 3.84 12.07 -8.50
CA PHE A 21 4.19 11.19 -9.60
C PHE A 21 5.45 10.43 -9.21
N SER A 22 5.57 9.16 -9.59
CA SER A 22 6.78 8.40 -9.30
C SER A 22 7.18 7.46 -10.44
N ILE A 23 8.48 7.24 -10.55
CA ILE A 23 9.10 6.21 -11.39
C ILE A 23 9.84 5.29 -10.42
N PHE A 24 9.60 3.98 -10.52
CA PHE A 24 10.23 2.97 -9.67
C PHE A 24 10.83 1.90 -10.55
N GLU A 25 12.14 1.98 -10.79
CA GLU A 25 12.82 1.21 -11.84
C GLU A 25 14.23 0.81 -11.40
N ASP A 26 14.74 -0.27 -11.98
CA ASP A 26 16.14 -0.66 -11.88
C ASP A 26 16.96 0.21 -12.85
N LEU A 27 17.44 1.35 -12.37
CA LEU A 27 18.21 2.28 -13.22
C LEU A 27 19.59 1.73 -13.56
N ALA A 28 20.18 0.88 -12.73
CA ALA A 28 21.42 0.17 -13.04
C ALA A 28 21.23 -0.69 -14.29
N GLU A 29 20.14 -1.48 -14.36
CA GLU A 29 19.77 -2.23 -15.54
C GLU A 29 19.58 -1.32 -16.76
N LEU A 30 18.81 -0.23 -16.62
CA LEU A 30 18.48 0.64 -17.74
C LEU A 30 19.71 1.35 -18.29
N PHE A 31 20.64 1.77 -17.43
CA PHE A 31 21.84 2.53 -17.83
C PHE A 31 23.07 1.63 -18.05
N GLY A 32 22.92 0.31 -17.93
CA GLY A 32 24.00 -0.65 -18.10
C GLY A 32 25.12 -0.51 -17.05
N GLN A 33 24.77 -0.14 -15.83
CA GLN A 33 25.68 -0.03 -14.68
C GLN A 33 25.59 -1.28 -13.80
N GLU A 34 26.59 -1.50 -12.96
CA GLU A 34 26.60 -2.63 -12.01
C GLU A 34 25.78 -2.30 -10.74
N PHE A 35 25.78 -1.04 -10.31
CA PHE A 35 25.15 -0.62 -9.05
C PHE A 35 24.19 0.57 -9.20
N GLN A 36 23.12 0.59 -8.41
CA GLN A 36 22.18 1.73 -8.37
C GLN A 36 22.84 3.03 -7.95
N THR A 37 23.86 2.97 -7.10
CA THR A 37 24.64 4.15 -6.66
C THR A 37 25.25 4.90 -7.84
N GLU A 38 25.79 4.17 -8.82
CA GLU A 38 26.40 4.72 -10.03
C GLU A 38 25.34 5.31 -10.95
N ALA A 39 24.27 4.54 -11.21
CA ALA A 39 23.15 4.98 -12.03
C ALA A 39 22.48 6.25 -11.49
N VAL A 40 22.27 6.33 -10.18
CA VAL A 40 21.75 7.53 -9.50
C VAL A 40 22.71 8.71 -9.60
N GLY A 41 24.02 8.47 -9.55
CA GLY A 41 25.04 9.49 -9.80
C GLY A 41 24.91 10.10 -11.20
N ILE A 42 24.82 9.24 -12.22
CA ILE A 42 24.63 9.64 -13.62
C ILE A 42 23.33 10.44 -13.78
N LEU A 43 22.21 9.96 -13.22
CA LEU A 43 20.93 10.66 -13.29
C LEU A 43 21.01 12.03 -12.62
N LYS A 44 21.54 12.12 -11.40
CA LYS A 44 21.69 13.39 -10.67
C LYS A 44 22.54 14.37 -11.46
N ASP A 45 23.60 13.91 -12.10
CA ASP A 45 24.47 14.72 -12.93
C ASP A 45 23.77 15.25 -14.18
N ALA A 46 23.00 14.40 -14.86
CA ALA A 46 22.19 14.82 -16.01
C ALA A 46 21.07 15.81 -15.62
N LEU A 47 20.55 15.71 -14.40
CA LEU A 47 19.51 16.60 -13.85
C LEU A 47 20.06 17.87 -13.18
N LYS A 48 21.37 18.15 -13.24
CA LYS A 48 21.99 19.36 -12.64
C LYS A 48 21.52 20.70 -13.25
N SER A 49 20.60 20.69 -14.21
CA SER A 49 20.07 21.91 -14.84
C SER A 49 19.46 22.88 -13.81
N PRO A 50 19.83 24.18 -13.85
CA PRO A 50 19.25 25.19 -12.96
C PRO A 50 17.76 25.43 -13.18
N ASP A 51 17.23 25.02 -14.34
CA ASP A 51 15.85 25.25 -14.76
C ASP A 51 14.88 24.16 -14.25
N LEU A 52 15.40 23.02 -13.78
CA LEU A 52 14.58 21.97 -13.19
C LEU A 52 14.17 22.33 -11.76
N LYS A 53 13.00 22.97 -11.62
CA LYS A 53 12.39 23.31 -10.33
C LYS A 53 10.92 22.90 -10.28
N PRO A 54 10.46 22.20 -9.23
CA PRO A 54 11.25 21.69 -8.10
C PRO A 54 12.17 20.54 -8.51
N LYS A 55 13.25 20.32 -7.75
CA LYS A 55 14.07 19.12 -7.90
C LYS A 55 13.27 17.89 -7.47
N PRO A 56 13.34 16.78 -8.20
CA PRO A 56 12.70 15.54 -7.79
C PRO A 56 13.36 15.00 -6.52
N ASN A 57 12.60 14.23 -5.74
CA ASN A 57 13.18 13.35 -4.73
C ASN A 57 13.72 12.09 -5.42
N ILE A 58 14.90 11.62 -5.01
CA ILE A 58 15.52 10.41 -5.55
C ILE A 58 16.00 9.59 -4.36
N ASP A 59 15.34 8.47 -4.14
CA ASP A 59 15.68 7.46 -3.14
C ASP A 59 16.03 6.15 -3.86
N TYR A 60 16.93 5.35 -3.30
CA TYR A 60 17.34 4.10 -3.93
C TYR A 60 17.81 3.08 -2.92
N GLU A 61 17.50 1.83 -3.22
CA GLU A 61 17.97 0.65 -2.50
C GLU A 61 18.90 -0.16 -3.41
N SER A 62 19.25 -1.39 -3.03
CA SER A 62 20.12 -2.25 -3.85
C SER A 62 19.53 -2.54 -5.23
N ASP A 63 18.20 -2.71 -5.31
CA ASP A 63 17.55 -3.31 -6.48
C ASP A 63 16.80 -2.29 -7.33
N PHE A 64 16.30 -1.20 -6.73
CA PHE A 64 15.46 -0.23 -7.42
C PHE A 64 15.73 1.21 -6.97
N VAL A 65 15.41 2.16 -7.84
CA VAL A 65 15.41 3.59 -7.57
C VAL A 65 13.99 4.12 -7.65
N GLN A 66 13.57 4.84 -6.61
CA GLN A 66 12.35 5.64 -6.62
C GLN A 66 12.67 7.10 -6.91
N VAL A 67 12.15 7.62 -8.02
CA VAL A 67 12.19 9.06 -8.32
C VAL A 67 10.78 9.63 -8.22
N SER A 68 10.57 10.67 -7.43
CA SER A 68 9.24 11.26 -7.23
C SER A 68 9.20 12.78 -7.31
N SER A 69 8.05 13.32 -7.71
CA SER A 69 7.79 14.76 -7.73
C SER A 69 6.29 15.05 -7.70
N LYS A 70 5.89 16.15 -7.05
CA LYS A 70 4.51 16.69 -7.12
C LYS A 70 4.25 17.50 -8.39
N ASN A 71 5.29 17.76 -9.19
CA ASN A 71 5.21 18.61 -10.37
C ASN A 71 5.35 17.76 -11.64
N ALA A 72 4.34 17.86 -12.52
CA ALA A 72 4.29 17.13 -13.78
C ALA A 72 5.43 17.49 -14.76
N ASP A 73 5.85 18.76 -14.81
CA ASP A 73 6.96 19.19 -15.67
C ASP A 73 8.29 18.56 -15.20
N ALA A 74 8.50 18.52 -13.89
CA ALA A 74 9.67 17.92 -13.28
C ALA A 74 9.72 16.40 -13.52
N ILE A 75 8.64 15.66 -13.28
CA ILE A 75 8.64 14.21 -13.50
C ILE A 75 8.74 13.83 -14.98
N PHE A 76 8.15 14.63 -15.88
CA PHE A 76 8.31 14.44 -17.32
C PHE A 76 9.75 14.68 -17.77
N THR A 77 10.41 15.71 -17.23
CA THR A 77 11.83 15.97 -17.50
C THR A 77 12.69 14.81 -17.03
N VAL A 78 12.45 14.30 -15.82
CA VAL A 78 13.12 13.11 -15.28
C VAL A 78 12.93 11.91 -16.22
N ALA A 79 11.70 11.62 -16.62
CA ALA A 79 11.41 10.50 -17.52
C ALA A 79 12.15 10.61 -18.85
N LYS A 80 12.17 11.81 -19.46
CA LYS A 80 12.97 12.07 -20.67
C LYS A 80 14.46 11.84 -20.44
N THR A 81 15.00 12.29 -19.31
CA THR A 81 16.42 12.09 -18.96
C THR A 81 16.74 10.62 -18.76
N ILE A 82 15.91 9.86 -18.03
CA ILE A 82 16.05 8.41 -17.86
C ILE A 82 16.07 7.74 -19.24
N TYR A 83 15.07 8.01 -20.08
CA TYR A 83 14.98 7.47 -21.44
C TYR A 83 16.22 7.77 -22.30
N GLN A 84 16.78 8.99 -22.20
CA GLN A 84 17.99 9.40 -22.92
C GLN A 84 19.26 8.70 -22.42
N LEU A 85 19.29 8.31 -21.15
CA LEU A 85 20.39 7.58 -20.53
C LEU A 85 20.27 6.06 -20.72
N THR A 86 19.06 5.53 -21.00
CA THR A 86 18.83 4.11 -21.23
C THR A 86 19.70 3.59 -22.38
N VAL A 87 20.36 2.45 -22.17
CA VAL A 87 21.17 1.77 -23.18
C VAL A 87 20.35 1.38 -24.43
N PRO A 88 20.94 1.41 -25.64
CA PRO A 88 20.21 1.18 -26.88
C PRO A 88 19.40 -0.12 -26.91
N GLU A 89 19.89 -1.19 -26.29
CA GLU A 89 19.28 -2.51 -26.28
C GLU A 89 17.95 -2.56 -25.50
N LYS A 90 17.75 -1.62 -24.57
CA LYS A 90 16.54 -1.50 -23.74
C LYS A 90 15.65 -0.34 -24.15
N ARG A 91 16.09 0.46 -25.12
CA ARG A 91 15.37 1.66 -25.54
C ARG A 91 14.31 1.30 -26.58
N THR A 92 13.04 1.52 -26.21
CA THR A 92 11.92 1.52 -27.17
C THR A 92 11.77 2.89 -27.80
N GLU A 93 11.68 2.98 -29.13
CA GLU A 93 11.45 4.25 -29.81
C GLU A 93 10.15 4.91 -29.33
N ILE A 94 10.20 6.24 -29.16
CA ILE A 94 9.05 7.07 -28.80
C ILE A 94 9.03 8.29 -29.72
N THR A 95 7.86 8.57 -30.27
CA THR A 95 7.65 9.70 -31.18
C THR A 95 7.40 11.00 -30.41
N GLU A 96 7.59 12.14 -31.08
CA GLU A 96 7.26 13.45 -30.49
C GLU A 96 5.77 13.56 -30.14
N ALA A 97 4.89 12.98 -30.96
CA ALA A 97 3.45 12.97 -30.70
C ALA A 97 3.09 12.17 -29.43
N GLU A 98 3.76 11.05 -29.18
CA GLU A 98 3.58 10.27 -27.94
C GLU A 98 4.12 11.02 -26.73
N LEU A 99 5.28 11.68 -26.85
CA LEU A 99 5.83 12.53 -25.78
C LEU A 99 4.88 13.68 -25.42
N ASP A 100 4.30 14.33 -26.42
CA ASP A 100 3.31 15.40 -26.23
C ASP A 100 2.04 14.88 -25.57
N ASP A 101 1.55 13.71 -25.97
CA ASP A 101 0.37 13.09 -25.36
C ASP A 101 0.63 12.75 -23.88
N ILE A 102 1.74 12.07 -23.58
CA ILE A 102 2.14 11.75 -22.20
C ILE A 102 2.24 13.03 -21.36
N TYR A 103 2.92 14.06 -21.86
CA TYR A 103 3.04 15.33 -21.15
C TYR A 103 1.67 15.95 -20.87
N ASN A 104 0.77 15.95 -21.86
CA ASN A 104 -0.59 16.46 -21.71
C ASN A 104 -1.40 15.67 -20.67
N GLN A 105 -1.25 14.34 -20.64
CA GLN A 105 -1.89 13.50 -19.63
C GLN A 105 -1.38 13.84 -18.22
N LEU A 106 -0.06 13.97 -18.02
CA LEU A 106 0.53 14.36 -16.74
C LEU A 106 0.04 15.74 -16.26
N LYS A 107 -0.06 16.72 -17.17
CA LYS A 107 -0.53 18.08 -16.84
C LYS A 107 -2.02 18.15 -16.51
N LYS A 108 -2.83 17.32 -17.18
CA LYS A 108 -4.28 17.28 -16.97
C LYS A 108 -4.70 16.39 -15.81
N TRP A 109 -3.79 15.54 -15.31
CA TRP A 109 -4.10 14.61 -14.24
C TRP A 109 -4.56 15.35 -12.98
N LYS A 110 -5.74 14.96 -12.50
CA LYS A 110 -6.29 15.43 -11.24
C LYS A 110 -6.25 14.28 -10.26
N ARG A 111 -5.41 14.43 -9.24
CA ARG A 111 -5.32 13.48 -8.14
C ARG A 111 -6.74 13.21 -7.58
N PRO A 112 -7.17 11.94 -7.50
CA PRO A 112 -8.40 11.59 -6.80
C PRO A 112 -8.34 12.05 -5.34
N PRO A 113 -9.44 12.55 -4.76
CA PRO A 113 -9.45 12.98 -3.37
C PRO A 113 -9.23 11.78 -2.45
N LYS A 114 -8.44 12.00 -1.40
CA LYS A 114 -8.29 11.04 -0.31
C LYS A 114 -9.51 11.03 0.60
N GLN A 115 -9.87 9.86 1.14
CA GLN A 115 -10.83 9.79 2.24
C GLN A 115 -10.25 10.53 3.45
N LYS A 116 -11.04 11.42 4.04
CA LYS A 116 -10.70 12.00 5.34
C LYS A 116 -11.11 11.04 6.44
N TRP A 117 -10.36 11.04 7.52
CA TRP A 117 -10.65 10.24 8.70
C TRP A 117 -10.21 11.00 9.95
N GLU A 118 -10.81 10.66 11.08
CA GLU A 118 -10.46 11.15 12.40
C GLU A 118 -10.55 10.03 13.45
N ILE A 119 -10.00 10.30 14.64
CA ILE A 119 -10.10 9.37 15.76
C ILE A 119 -11.58 9.26 16.18
N GLY A 120 -12.05 8.04 16.40
CA GLY A 120 -13.46 7.72 16.66
C GLY A 120 -14.19 7.18 15.44
N ASP A 121 -13.66 7.39 14.22
CA ASP A 121 -14.32 6.93 13.01
C ASP A 121 -14.45 5.40 12.98
N VAL A 122 -15.68 4.96 12.77
CA VAL A 122 -16.06 3.58 12.49
C VAL A 122 -15.98 3.35 10.99
N PHE A 123 -15.38 2.24 10.59
CA PHE A 123 -15.20 1.88 9.20
C PHE A 123 -15.60 0.43 8.91
N SER A 124 -15.99 0.16 7.67
CA SER A 124 -16.19 -1.19 7.15
C SER A 124 -14.99 -1.67 6.34
N VAL A 125 -14.75 -2.97 6.38
CA VAL A 125 -13.71 -3.70 5.64
C VAL A 125 -14.42 -4.74 4.77
N PRO A 126 -14.35 -4.64 3.44
CA PRO A 126 -14.94 -5.66 2.57
C PRO A 126 -14.20 -6.99 2.75
N LEU A 127 -14.91 -8.12 2.70
CA LEU A 127 -14.35 -9.47 2.80
C LEU A 127 -14.39 -10.18 1.44
N LEU A 128 -13.60 -11.25 1.30
CA LEU A 128 -13.47 -11.99 0.03
C LEU A 128 -14.77 -12.63 -0.47
N ASP A 129 -15.71 -12.92 0.43
CA ASP A 129 -17.02 -13.48 0.09
C ASP A 129 -18.08 -12.42 -0.21
N GLY A 130 -17.68 -11.13 -0.26
CA GLY A 130 -18.58 -10.01 -0.54
C GLY A 130 -19.31 -9.46 0.68
N THR A 131 -19.10 -10.04 1.86
CA THR A 131 -19.59 -9.50 3.14
C THR A 131 -18.65 -8.43 3.70
N PHE A 132 -18.93 -7.91 4.88
CA PHE A 132 -18.18 -6.83 5.52
C PHE A 132 -17.85 -7.15 6.98
N SER A 133 -16.65 -6.77 7.41
CA SER A 133 -16.28 -6.64 8.81
C SER A 133 -16.13 -5.17 9.19
N PHE A 134 -15.93 -4.88 10.48
CA PHE A 134 -15.98 -3.52 11.02
C PHE A 134 -14.87 -3.25 12.01
N GLY A 135 -14.45 -1.99 12.04
CA GLY A 135 -13.40 -1.50 12.92
C GLY A 135 -13.63 -0.05 13.33
N GLN A 136 -12.77 0.42 14.23
CA GLN A 136 -12.73 1.81 14.67
C GLN A 136 -11.29 2.33 14.67
N ILE A 137 -11.11 3.58 14.26
CA ILE A 137 -9.84 4.30 14.42
C ILE A 137 -9.76 4.80 15.86
N VAL A 138 -8.91 4.19 16.66
CA VAL A 138 -8.85 4.45 18.12
C VAL A 138 -7.68 5.33 18.54
N GLY A 139 -6.83 5.73 17.61
CA GLY A 139 -5.69 6.60 17.87
C GLY A 139 -4.73 6.69 16.70
N THR A 140 -3.54 7.19 16.98
CA THR A 140 -2.40 7.26 16.03
C THR A 140 -1.12 6.85 16.73
N HIS A 141 -0.18 6.27 15.98
CA HIS A 141 1.12 5.82 16.50
C HIS A 141 2.27 6.37 15.66
N SER A 142 3.30 6.95 16.29
CA SER A 142 4.47 7.59 15.65
C SER A 142 4.18 8.85 14.81
N THR A 143 3.14 8.86 13.96
CA THR A 143 2.74 10.02 13.14
C THR A 143 1.23 10.18 13.10
N ALA A 144 0.75 11.38 12.74
CA ALA A 144 -0.68 11.63 12.55
C ALA A 144 -1.31 10.82 11.38
N THR A 145 -0.48 10.22 10.52
CA THR A 145 -0.88 9.42 9.35
C THR A 145 -0.72 7.92 9.57
N SER A 146 -0.46 7.49 10.80
CA SER A 146 -0.27 6.09 11.17
C SER A 146 -1.35 5.69 12.17
N PRO A 147 -2.56 5.33 11.71
CA PRO A 147 -3.70 5.10 12.58
C PRO A 147 -3.54 3.82 13.41
N VAL A 148 -4.14 3.82 14.59
CA VAL A 148 -4.34 2.63 15.41
C VAL A 148 -5.75 2.14 15.14
N LEU A 149 -5.87 0.93 14.59
CA LEU A 149 -7.15 0.36 14.17
C LEU A 149 -7.57 -0.79 15.07
N THR A 150 -8.86 -0.85 15.33
CA THR A 150 -9.51 -1.97 16.01
C THR A 150 -10.27 -2.81 15.00
N LEU A 151 -10.31 -4.13 15.19
CA LEU A 151 -11.21 -5.05 14.48
C LEU A 151 -12.21 -5.65 15.47
N PHE A 152 -13.50 -5.55 15.18
CA PHE A 152 -14.57 -6.18 15.96
C PHE A 152 -14.97 -7.54 15.38
N GLU A 153 -15.43 -8.44 16.23
CA GLU A 153 -15.97 -9.74 15.83
C GLU A 153 -17.39 -9.59 15.26
N ILE A 154 -17.47 -8.92 14.12
CA ILE A 154 -18.72 -8.67 13.41
C ILE A 154 -18.50 -8.96 11.93
N LYS A 155 -19.46 -9.66 11.34
CA LYS A 155 -19.55 -9.92 9.91
C LYS A 155 -20.99 -9.68 9.46
N GLN A 156 -21.19 -8.85 8.43
CA GLN A 156 -22.51 -8.54 7.88
C GLN A 156 -22.53 -8.55 6.35
N GLU A 157 -23.69 -8.85 5.77
CA GLU A 157 -23.90 -8.82 4.31
C GLU A 157 -23.85 -7.41 3.70
N LYS A 158 -24.00 -6.38 4.54
CA LYS A 158 -24.05 -4.98 4.14
C LYS A 158 -23.05 -4.17 4.95
N ASP A 159 -22.63 -3.03 4.40
CA ASP A 159 -21.67 -2.11 4.99
C ASP A 159 -22.34 -1.09 5.96
N ASN A 160 -23.28 -1.57 6.77
CA ASN A 160 -23.95 -0.78 7.81
C ASN A 160 -23.78 -1.47 9.16
N ILE A 161 -23.62 -0.69 10.23
CA ILE A 161 -23.48 -1.20 11.59
C ILE A 161 -24.03 -0.14 12.54
N THR A 162 -24.59 -0.53 13.68
CA THR A 162 -24.97 0.42 14.75
C THR A 162 -23.95 0.46 15.88
N THR A 163 -23.98 1.55 16.64
CA THR A 163 -23.18 1.70 17.86
C THR A 163 -23.46 0.59 18.87
N GLU A 164 -24.73 0.19 19.04
CA GLU A 164 -25.11 -0.88 19.97
C GLU A 164 -24.47 -2.22 19.59
N GLU A 165 -24.43 -2.53 18.29
CA GLU A 165 -23.77 -3.74 17.78
C GLU A 165 -22.27 -3.73 18.06
N LEU A 166 -21.62 -2.56 17.92
CA LEU A 166 -20.19 -2.41 18.23
C LEU A 166 -19.90 -2.53 19.73
N ILE A 167 -20.73 -1.94 20.59
CA ILE A 167 -20.57 -1.97 22.06
C ILE A 167 -20.60 -3.40 22.59
N ILE A 168 -21.49 -4.25 22.07
CA ILE A 168 -21.62 -5.65 22.51
C ILE A 168 -20.61 -6.58 21.82
N ALA A 169 -20.00 -6.14 20.72
CA ALA A 169 -19.06 -6.95 19.98
C ALA A 169 -17.74 -7.14 20.71
N ARG A 170 -17.18 -8.34 20.57
CA ARG A 170 -15.85 -8.63 21.08
C ARG A 170 -14.80 -7.98 20.18
N VAL A 171 -13.76 -7.42 20.80
CA VAL A 171 -12.61 -6.86 20.09
C VAL A 171 -11.64 -7.99 19.73
N LEU A 172 -11.41 -8.21 18.44
CA LEU A 172 -10.49 -9.23 17.95
C LEU A 172 -9.05 -8.77 18.00
N SER A 173 -8.80 -7.55 17.51
CA SER A 173 -7.45 -7.00 17.36
C SER A 173 -7.45 -5.49 17.57
N VAL A 174 -6.32 -4.97 18.04
CA VAL A 174 -5.98 -3.54 18.04
C VAL A 174 -4.53 -3.44 17.58
N TRP A 175 -4.26 -2.72 16.48
CA TRP A 175 -2.94 -2.72 15.86
C TRP A 175 -2.60 -1.39 15.16
N ASN A 176 -1.30 -1.16 14.98
CA ASN A 176 -0.77 0.03 14.31
C ASN A 176 -0.74 -0.20 12.79
N ALA A 177 -1.55 0.54 12.04
CA ALA A 177 -1.72 0.38 10.60
C ALA A 177 -1.07 1.51 9.79
N ASP A 178 -0.90 1.26 8.49
CA ASP A 178 -0.74 2.31 7.49
C ASP A 178 -2.09 2.94 7.16
N GLU A 179 -2.14 4.24 6.87
CA GLU A 179 -3.39 4.90 6.50
C GLU A 179 -3.90 4.53 5.09
N GLU A 180 -3.08 3.84 4.28
CA GLU A 180 -3.37 3.55 2.87
C GLU A 180 -4.78 2.98 2.66
N PRO A 181 -5.21 1.90 3.33
CA PRO A 181 -6.52 1.32 3.07
C PRO A 181 -7.67 2.27 3.38
N ILE A 182 -7.49 3.20 4.32
CA ILE A 182 -8.48 4.20 4.67
C ILE A 182 -8.51 5.30 3.61
N VAL A 183 -7.36 5.92 3.31
CA VAL A 183 -7.30 7.07 2.40
C VAL A 183 -7.65 6.67 0.96
N SER A 184 -7.41 5.41 0.57
CA SER A 184 -7.74 4.85 -0.74
C SER A 184 -9.20 4.40 -0.90
N HIS A 185 -10.00 4.50 0.17
CA HIS A 185 -11.38 4.00 0.26
C HIS A 185 -11.51 2.47 0.14
N GLN A 186 -10.45 1.69 0.41
CA GLN A 186 -10.61 0.25 0.61
C GLN A 186 -11.42 -0.02 1.88
N TYR A 187 -11.16 0.76 2.94
CA TYR A 187 -12.02 0.84 4.12
C TYR A 187 -12.91 2.06 3.98
N LYS A 188 -14.21 1.88 4.21
CA LYS A 188 -15.20 2.95 4.08
C LYS A 188 -15.53 3.50 5.47
N ILE A 189 -15.32 4.80 5.70
CA ILE A 189 -15.80 5.46 6.92
C ILE A 189 -17.34 5.51 6.89
N LEU A 190 -17.98 5.11 7.98
CA LEU A 190 -19.43 5.02 8.12
C LEU A 190 -19.99 6.17 8.96
N PHE A 191 -19.44 6.35 10.16
CA PHE A 191 -19.80 7.38 11.13
C PHE A 191 -18.69 7.53 12.17
N ASN A 192 -18.81 8.53 13.04
CA ASN A 192 -17.90 8.75 14.16
C ASN A 192 -18.58 8.37 15.48
N GLU A 193 -17.84 7.78 16.40
CA GLU A 193 -18.33 7.32 17.71
C GLU A 193 -17.27 7.52 18.80
N GLU A 194 -17.70 7.61 20.06
CA GLU A 194 -16.79 7.56 21.20
C GLU A 194 -15.91 6.31 21.18
N LEU A 195 -14.70 6.41 21.74
CA LEU A 195 -13.74 5.32 21.71
C LEU A 195 -14.23 4.13 22.53
N LEU A 196 -14.58 3.05 21.84
CA LEU A 196 -15.01 1.79 22.47
C LEU A 196 -13.83 0.99 23.01
N VAL A 197 -12.62 1.28 22.50
CA VAL A 197 -11.40 0.56 22.82
C VAL A 197 -10.25 1.55 23.02
N SER A 198 -9.46 1.33 24.07
CA SER A 198 -8.24 2.12 24.29
C SER A 198 -7.14 1.73 23.28
N PRO A 199 -6.46 2.71 22.66
CA PRO A 199 -5.31 2.45 21.78
C PRO A 199 -4.13 1.79 22.51
N GLU A 200 -4.06 1.85 23.84
CA GLU A 200 -3.03 1.16 24.64
C GLU A 200 -3.16 -0.38 24.61
N LYS A 201 -4.27 -0.91 24.08
CA LYS A 201 -4.46 -2.36 23.88
C LYS A 201 -3.68 -2.93 22.69
N VAL A 202 -2.89 -2.11 21.98
CA VAL A 202 -1.97 -2.60 20.95
C VAL A 202 -0.95 -3.56 21.56
N LYS A 203 -1.01 -4.83 21.16
CA LYS A 203 -0.12 -5.89 21.67
C LYS A 203 1.29 -5.78 21.08
N ASN A 204 1.40 -5.50 19.78
CA ASN A 204 2.67 -5.33 19.10
C ASN A 204 2.92 -3.85 18.78
N LYS A 205 3.84 -3.23 19.52
CA LYS A 205 4.19 -1.81 19.33
C LYS A 205 5.06 -1.57 18.10
N LYS A 206 5.59 -2.62 17.46
CA LYS A 206 6.35 -2.50 16.21
C LYS A 206 5.40 -2.54 15.01
N ARG A 207 5.75 -1.83 13.94
CA ARG A 207 5.19 -2.11 12.61
C ARG A 207 5.52 -3.56 12.23
N SER A 208 4.51 -4.30 11.81
CA SER A 208 4.65 -5.64 11.23
C SER A 208 4.32 -5.57 9.75
N GLY A 209 5.31 -5.79 8.89
CA GLY A 209 5.03 -6.01 7.47
C GLY A 209 4.34 -7.36 7.27
N GLY A 210 3.29 -7.40 6.44
CA GLY A 210 2.66 -8.64 5.96
C GLY A 210 1.27 -8.99 6.49
N ALA A 211 0.71 -8.24 7.45
CA ALA A 211 -0.70 -8.35 7.82
C ALA A 211 -1.33 -6.96 7.92
N ASP A 212 -2.39 -6.74 7.14
CA ASP A 212 -3.33 -5.65 7.34
C ASP A 212 -4.63 -6.19 7.99
N LEU A 213 -5.54 -5.28 8.32
CA LEU A 213 -6.78 -5.63 8.99
C LEU A 213 -7.75 -6.40 8.07
N HIS A 214 -7.59 -6.27 6.76
CA HIS A 214 -8.35 -7.02 5.76
C HIS A 214 -7.96 -8.49 5.77
N VAL A 215 -6.66 -8.80 5.74
CA VAL A 215 -6.14 -10.17 5.87
C VAL A 215 -6.56 -10.77 7.21
N LEU A 216 -6.40 -10.03 8.31
CA LEU A 216 -6.82 -10.51 9.63
C LEU A 216 -8.31 -10.86 9.67
N ALA A 217 -9.18 -10.00 9.14
CA ALA A 217 -10.62 -10.27 9.11
C ALA A 217 -10.93 -11.52 8.25
N ASN A 218 -10.35 -11.65 7.06
CA ASN A 218 -10.58 -12.81 6.19
C ASN A 218 -10.08 -14.12 6.82
N VAL A 219 -8.89 -14.12 7.42
CA VAL A 219 -8.36 -15.29 8.13
C VAL A 219 -9.22 -15.65 9.34
N TYR A 220 -9.69 -14.65 10.10
CA TYR A 220 -10.56 -14.88 11.25
C TYR A 220 -11.88 -15.55 10.86
N PHE A 221 -12.51 -15.09 9.77
CA PHE A 221 -13.78 -15.63 9.27
C PHE A 221 -13.63 -16.84 8.33
N GLY A 222 -12.44 -17.44 8.24
CA GLY A 222 -12.18 -18.65 7.47
C GLY A 222 -12.27 -18.46 5.94
N LEU A 223 -11.98 -17.27 5.45
CA LEU A 223 -11.99 -16.91 4.02
C LEU A 223 -10.59 -16.96 3.40
N GLU A 224 -9.54 -16.90 4.23
CA GLU A 224 -8.15 -17.15 3.83
C GLU A 224 -7.49 -18.18 4.74
N PRO A 225 -6.50 -18.94 4.20
CA PRO A 225 -5.65 -19.81 5.00
C PRO A 225 -4.92 -19.11 6.15
N TYR A 226 -4.91 -19.75 7.32
CA TYR A 226 -4.31 -19.20 8.53
C TYR A 226 -2.78 -19.35 8.59
N ASN A 227 -2.24 -20.44 8.03
CA ASN A 227 -0.84 -20.84 8.24
C ASN A 227 0.09 -20.52 7.05
N VAL A 228 -0.25 -19.54 6.20
CA VAL A 228 0.49 -19.28 4.95
C VAL A 228 1.68 -18.32 5.07
N MET A 229 1.83 -17.64 6.20
CA MET A 229 2.99 -16.79 6.46
C MET A 229 4.22 -17.63 6.82
N PHE A 230 5.40 -17.00 6.90
CA PHE A 230 6.67 -17.69 7.22
C PHE A 230 6.56 -18.56 8.49
N LYS A 231 5.97 -18.01 9.56
CA LYS A 231 5.55 -18.79 10.73
C LYS A 231 4.09 -19.22 10.57
N GLU A 232 3.80 -20.49 10.79
CA GLU A 232 2.42 -21.03 10.70
C GLU A 232 1.44 -20.37 11.68
N ASN A 233 1.96 -19.86 12.79
CA ASN A 233 1.18 -19.18 13.82
C ASN A 233 1.31 -17.65 13.77
N TYR A 234 1.77 -17.07 12.66
CA TYR A 234 2.05 -15.64 12.52
C TYR A 234 0.87 -14.74 12.97
N TYR A 235 -0.37 -15.11 12.63
CA TYR A 235 -1.54 -14.30 12.99
C TYR A 235 -1.91 -14.37 14.48
N ASP A 236 -1.41 -15.35 15.25
CA ASP A 236 -1.69 -15.45 16.69
C ASP A 236 -1.17 -14.22 17.47
N ASP A 237 -0.15 -13.54 16.93
CA ASP A 237 0.43 -12.35 17.55
C ASP A 237 -0.46 -11.10 17.44
N PHE A 238 -1.46 -11.11 16.55
CA PHE A 238 -2.34 -9.98 16.28
C PHE A 238 -3.64 -9.99 17.09
N TRP A 239 -4.00 -11.13 17.68
CA TRP A 239 -5.22 -11.24 18.47
C TRP A 239 -5.06 -10.69 19.89
N GLN A 240 -6.14 -10.13 20.42
CA GLN A 240 -6.23 -9.79 21.84
C GLN A 240 -6.07 -11.05 22.71
N PRO A 241 -5.50 -10.97 23.93
CA PRO A 241 -5.11 -12.15 24.72
C PRO A 241 -6.23 -13.15 25.04
N ASN A 242 -7.49 -12.69 25.04
CA ASN A 242 -8.68 -13.50 25.31
C ASN A 242 -9.30 -14.12 24.05
N ILE A 243 -8.70 -13.91 22.88
CA ILE A 243 -9.19 -14.43 21.61
C ILE A 243 -8.43 -15.72 21.31
N GLN A 244 -9.19 -16.80 21.24
CA GLN A 244 -8.69 -18.08 20.77
C GLN A 244 -8.83 -18.15 19.26
N ARG A 245 -7.97 -18.95 18.63
CA ARG A 245 -8.05 -19.23 17.21
C ARG A 245 -9.44 -19.82 16.87
N PRO A 246 -10.17 -19.28 15.87
CA PRO A 246 -11.46 -19.82 15.50
C PRO A 246 -11.38 -21.28 15.03
N GLN A 247 -12.42 -22.06 15.28
CA GLN A 247 -12.46 -23.47 14.84
C GLN A 247 -12.68 -23.62 13.32
N HIS A 248 -13.19 -22.59 12.67
CA HIS A 248 -13.54 -22.59 11.24
C HIS A 248 -12.45 -22.03 10.34
N ILE A 249 -11.23 -21.86 10.85
CA ILE A 249 -10.09 -21.44 10.04
C ILE A 249 -9.78 -22.48 8.97
N ILE A 250 -9.16 -22.02 7.88
CA ILE A 250 -8.56 -22.88 6.88
C ILE A 250 -7.11 -23.15 7.32
N TRP A 251 -6.79 -24.41 7.64
CA TRP A 251 -5.42 -24.84 7.94
C TRP A 251 -4.94 -25.75 6.83
N LEU A 252 -3.94 -25.30 6.07
CA LEU A 252 -3.39 -26.06 4.95
C LEU A 252 -2.38 -27.10 5.44
N SER A 253 -2.30 -28.23 4.77
CA SER A 253 -1.14 -29.13 4.87
C SER A 253 0.13 -28.48 4.31
N ASP A 254 1.30 -29.04 4.60
CA ASP A 254 2.58 -28.50 4.11
C ASP A 254 2.62 -28.38 2.58
N GLU A 255 2.13 -29.40 1.86
CA GLU A 255 2.06 -29.41 0.39
C GLU A 255 1.11 -28.33 -0.15
N GLU A 256 -0.07 -28.20 0.46
CA GLU A 256 -1.05 -27.17 0.08
C GLU A 256 -0.54 -25.76 0.38
N ARG A 257 0.17 -25.59 1.51
CA ARG A 257 0.76 -24.32 1.94
C ARG A 257 1.87 -23.88 0.99
N GLU A 258 2.77 -24.79 0.60
CA GLU A 258 3.83 -24.49 -0.36
C GLU A 258 3.24 -24.05 -1.71
N LYS A 259 2.28 -24.83 -2.22
CA LYS A 259 1.57 -24.50 -3.44
C LYS A 259 0.89 -23.13 -3.36
N TYR A 260 0.16 -22.86 -2.27
CA TYR A 260 -0.52 -21.58 -2.06
C TYR A 260 0.49 -20.42 -2.04
N ARG A 261 1.61 -20.55 -1.33
CA ARG A 261 2.62 -19.49 -1.23
C ARG A 261 3.31 -19.22 -2.56
N LYS A 262 3.53 -20.25 -3.37
CA LYS A 262 4.05 -20.09 -4.72
C LYS A 262 3.07 -19.36 -5.64
N GLU A 263 1.80 -19.75 -5.63
CA GLU A 263 0.78 -19.14 -6.48
C GLU A 263 0.42 -17.70 -6.05
N LYS A 264 0.34 -17.45 -4.74
CA LYS A 264 -0.13 -16.17 -4.19
C LYS A 264 0.98 -15.14 -3.99
N PHE A 265 2.16 -15.58 -3.56
CA PHE A 265 3.26 -14.68 -3.18
C PHE A 265 4.48 -14.78 -4.09
N ASN A 266 4.46 -15.68 -5.09
CA ASN A 266 5.61 -15.96 -5.95
C ASN A 266 6.89 -16.33 -5.16
N ILE A 267 6.71 -16.95 -3.98
CA ILE A 267 7.81 -17.43 -3.14
C ILE A 267 8.10 -18.88 -3.54
N ASN A 268 9.31 -19.15 -4.03
CA ASN A 268 9.88 -20.49 -4.05
C ASN A 268 10.77 -20.61 -2.81
N GLU A 269 10.46 -21.52 -1.88
CA GLU A 269 11.37 -21.88 -0.79
C GLU A 269 12.48 -22.83 -1.28
#